data_AF-A0A133KDA0-F1
#
_entry.id   AF-A0A133KDA0-F1
#
_cell.length_a   1.000
_cell.length_b   1.000
_cell.length_c   1.000
_cell.angle_alpha   90.00
_cell.angle_beta   90.00
_cell.angle_gamma   90.00
#
_symmetry.space_group_name_H-M   'P 1'
#
loop_
_entity.id
_entity.type
_entity.pdbx_description
1 polymer ?
#
loop_
_entity_poly.entity_id
_entity_poly.type
_entity_poly.pdbx_seq_one_letter_code
_entity_poly.pdbx_strand_id
1 'polypeptide(L)' 'MVLKVNFKNGSSKNFTIDGYYVADNDICLYMERDGKQVGMINLCEVRYYFVED' A
#
# COMPACT_ATOMS: atom_id res chain seq x y z
N MET A 1 8.02 9.64 2.12
CA MET A 1 7.50 8.29 2.33
C MET A 1 7.24 7.56 1.00
N VAL A 2 7.86 6.40 0.84
CA VAL A 2 7.65 5.46 -0.28
C VAL A 2 7.15 4.13 0.26
N LEU A 3 5.94 3.76 -0.13
CA LEU A 3 5.37 2.44 0.12
C LEU A 3 5.88 1.47 -0.96
N LYS A 4 6.63 0.45 -0.54
CA LYS A 4 7.15 -0.62 -1.40
C LYS A 4 6.33 -1.89 -1.20
N VAL A 5 5.76 -2.41 -2.28
CA VAL A 5 4.82 -3.53 -2.23
C VAL A 5 5.35 -4.66 -3.10
N ASN A 6 5.43 -5.85 -2.51
CA ASN A 6 5.82 -7.08 -3.19
C ASN A 6 4.62 -8.02 -3.26
N PHE A 7 4.20 -8.36 -4.47
CA PHE A 7 3.02 -9.17 -4.72
C PHE A 7 3.36 -10.66 -4.75
N LYS A 8 2.37 -11.51 -4.45
CA LYS A 8 2.50 -12.98 -4.48
C LYS A 8 2.84 -13.51 -5.87
N ASN A 9 2.46 -12.78 -6.93
CA ASN A 9 2.79 -13.11 -8.31
C ASN A 9 4.25 -12.79 -8.70
N GLY A 10 5.07 -12.29 -7.77
CA GLY A 10 6.47 -11.94 -8.00
C GLY A 10 6.70 -10.52 -8.53
N SER A 11 5.65 -9.76 -8.87
CA SER A 11 5.80 -8.36 -9.23
C SER A 11 6.01 -7.47 -7.99
N SER A 12 6.59 -6.30 -8.21
CA SER A 12 6.81 -5.28 -7.18
C SER A 12 6.42 -3.91 -7.68
N LYS A 13 5.91 -3.05 -6.81
CA LYS A 13 5.56 -1.66 -7.16
C LYS A 13 5.84 -0.72 -6.00
N ASN A 14 6.28 0.49 -6.34
CA ASN A 14 6.54 1.56 -5.38
C ASN A 14 5.49 2.66 -5.56
N PHE A 15 5.05 3.22 -4.44
CA PHE A 15 4.08 4.31 -4.39
C PHE A 15 4.62 5.43 -3.51
N THR A 16 4.75 6.63 -4.07
CA THR A 16 5.03 7.84 -3.27
C THR A 16 3.72 8.26 -2.61
N ILE A 17 3.68 8.37 -1.29
CA ILE A 17 2.46 8.66 -0.52
C ILE A 17 2.83 9.58 0.64
N ASP A 18 1.83 10.22 1.24
CA ASP A 18 2.00 10.99 2.48
C ASP A 18 1.46 10.24 3.68
N GLY A 19 0.54 9.30 3.45
CA GLY A 19 -0.06 8.45 4.50
C GLY A 19 -0.66 7.16 3.93
N TYR A 20 -0.89 6.19 4.81
CA TYR A 20 -1.61 4.96 4.51
C TYR A 20 -2.34 4.45 5.75
N TYR A 21 -3.38 3.64 5.53
CA TYR A 21 -4.02 2.89 6.59
C TYR A 21 -4.52 1.54 6.04
N VAL A 22 -4.66 0.57 6.94
CA VAL A 22 -5.28 -0.73 6.62
C VAL A 22 -6.73 -0.65 7.09
N ALA A 23 -7.67 -1.09 6.26
CA ALA A 23 -9.08 -1.12 6.65
C ALA A 23 -9.32 -2.10 7.81
N ASP A 24 -10.38 -1.87 8.58
CA ASP A 24 -10.75 -2.66 9.77
C ASP A 24 -10.89 -4.18 9.53
N ASN A 25 -11.07 -4.59 8.27
CA ASN A 25 -11.17 -5.99 7.88
C ASN A 25 -9.83 -6.62 7.45
N ASP A 26 -8.73 -5.87 7.51
CA ASP A 26 -7.37 -6.28 7.13
C ASP A 26 -7.22 -6.77 5.67
N ILE A 27 -8.18 -6.44 4.79
CA ILE A 27 -8.17 -6.89 3.38
C ILE A 27 -7.56 -5.84 2.45
N CYS A 28 -7.64 -4.56 2.80
CA CYS A 28 -7.23 -3.46 1.92
C CYS A 28 -6.26 -2.52 2.62
N LEU A 29 -5.20 -2.12 1.91
CA LEU A 29 -4.34 -1.01 2.28
C LEU A 29 -4.69 0.21 1.41
N TYR A 30 -5.09 1.29 2.05
CA TYR A 30 -5.44 2.55 1.41
C TYR A 30 -4.26 3.51 1.45
N MET A 31 -4.07 4.23 0.35
CA MET A 31 -2.98 5.18 0.17
C MET A 31 -3.53 6.60 0.08
N GLU A 32 -2.86 7.52 0.74
CA GLU A 32 -3.23 8.93 0.79
C GLU A 32 -2.11 9.84 0.27
N ARG A 33 -2.51 10.93 -0.38
CA ARG A 33 -1.65 12.06 -0.75
C ARG A 33 -2.45 13.35 -0.64
N ASP A 34 -1.87 14.40 -0.08
CA ASP A 34 -2.54 15.69 0.14
C ASP A 34 -3.88 15.56 0.90
N GLY A 35 -3.96 14.61 1.85
CA GLY A 35 -5.17 14.32 2.64
C GLY A 35 -6.31 13.66 1.84
N LYS A 36 -6.04 13.14 0.64
CA LYS A 36 -7.02 12.44 -0.20
C LYS A 36 -6.57 11.03 -0.50
N GLN A 37 -7.53 10.11 -0.56
CA GLN A 37 -7.27 8.74 -1.02
C GLN A 37 -6.89 8.75 -2.51
N VAL A 38 -5.72 8.21 -2.83
CA VAL A 38 -5.19 8.14 -4.21
C VAL A 38 -5.08 6.72 -4.75
N GLY A 39 -5.29 5.71 -3.91
CA GLY A 39 -5.37 4.33 -4.35
C GLY A 39 -5.61 3.34 -3.22
N MET A 40 -5.74 2.08 -3.62
CA MET A 40 -5.96 0.95 -2.71
C MET A 40 -5.23 -0.29 -3.25
N ILE A 41 -4.74 -1.12 -2.34
CA ILE A 41 -4.07 -2.39 -2.61
C ILE A 41 -4.82 -3.50 -1.88
N ASN A 42 -5.16 -4.55 -2.61
CA ASN A 42 -5.72 -5.77 -2.04
C ASN A 42 -4.61 -6.59 -1.35
N LEU A 43 -4.65 -6.69 -0.02
CA LEU A 43 -3.66 -7.39 0.79
C LEU A 43 -3.67 -8.91 0.56
N CYS A 44 -4.76 -9.48 0.03
CA CYS A 44 -4.79 -10.88 -0.39
C CYS A 44 -3.79 -11.18 -1.52
N GLU A 45 -3.38 -10.18 -2.29
CA GLU A 45 -2.42 -10.29 -3.39
C GLU A 45 -0.99 -9.93 -2.96
N VAL A 46 -0.82 -9.36 -1.77
CA VAL A 46 0.47 -8.88 -1.25
C VAL A 46 1.18 -9.99 -0.48
N ARG A 47 2.48 -10.15 -0.72
CA ARG A 47 3.35 -11.03 0.07
C ARG A 47 3.91 -10.30 1.29
N TYR A 48 4.41 -9.09 1.08
CA TYR A 48 4.83 -8.16 2.13
C TYR A 48 4.90 -6.75 1.55
N TYR A 49 4.77 -5.77 2.43
CA TYR A 49 5.02 -4.36 2.13
C TYR A 49 5.81 -3.75 3.27
N PHE A 50 6.50 -2.65 2.97
CA PHE A 50 7.17 -1.83 3.99
C PHE A 50 7.27 -0.41 3.48
N VAL A 51 7.56 0.48 4.42
CA VAL A 51 7.57 1.91 4.20
C VAL A 51 8.97 2.44 4.53
N GLU A 52 9.50 3.23 3.61
CA GLU A 52 10.74 3.99 3.78
C GLU A 52 10.40 5.49 3.71
N ASP A 53 11.17 6.34 4.41
CA ASP A 53 11.03 7.79 4.31
C ASP A 53 11.48 8.33 2.93
#